data_AF-A0A945X8M1-F1
#
_entry.id   AF-A0A945X8M1-F1
#
_cell.length_a   1.000
_cell.length_b   1.000
_cell.length_c   1.000
_cell.angle_alpha   90.00
_cell.angle_beta   90.00
_cell.angle_gamma   90.00
#
_symmetry.space_group_name_H-M   'P 1'
#
loop_
_entity.id
_entity.type
_entity.pdbx_description
1 polymer ?
#
loop_
_entity_poly.entity_id
_entity_poly.type
_entity_poly.pdbx_seq_one_letter_code
_entity_poly.pdbx_strand_id
1 'polypeptide(L)'
;MEEELADIKDLRSLAVEFLDNGGGVGDEACDYCQGQKDESSSDNPDKAIISLKNDRETSYKVYIAVQNELVAAYNDLRNREFIRLNPNLGINYVEAQKKYDDPRTSLDDQEELKPKLSVVKLMYPQKLSEAESSKSS
;
A
#
# COMPACT_ATOMS: atom_id res chain seq x y z
N MET A 1 20.00 -3.00 -3.53
CA MET A 1 19.06 -2.06 -2.89
C MET A 1 19.86 -0.81 -2.59
N GLU A 2 19.70 0.22 -3.40
CA GLU A 2 20.36 1.50 -3.18
C GLU A 2 19.56 2.26 -2.12
N GLU A 3 20.24 2.75 -1.09
CA GLU A 3 19.63 3.66 -0.11
C GLU A 3 19.62 5.05 -0.74
N GLU A 4 18.52 5.42 -1.39
CA GLU A 4 18.31 6.76 -1.92
C GLU A 4 17.74 7.67 -0.83
N LEU A 5 18.37 8.83 -0.61
CA LEU A 5 17.89 9.83 0.32
C LEU A 5 16.75 10.61 -0.36
N ALA A 6 15.51 10.40 0.10
CA ALA A 6 14.34 11.10 -0.38
C ALA A 6 13.69 11.96 0.72
N ASP A 7 13.07 13.07 0.32
CA ASP A 7 12.25 13.87 1.21
C ASP A 7 10.94 13.15 1.56
N ILE A 8 10.39 13.41 2.74
CA ILE A 8 9.10 12.82 3.20
C ILE A 8 7.98 13.05 2.18
N LYS A 9 8.02 14.17 1.45
CA LYS A 9 7.03 14.52 0.44
C LYS A 9 7.03 13.57 -0.77
N ASP A 10 8.18 12.96 -1.06
CA ASP A 10 8.35 12.05 -2.19
C ASP A 10 8.13 10.60 -1.78
N LEU A 11 8.12 10.30 -0.48
CA LEU A 11 7.98 8.96 0.07
C LEU A 11 6.73 8.24 -0.45
N ARG A 12 5.61 8.96 -0.58
CA ARG A 12 4.37 8.39 -1.13
C ARG A 12 4.56 7.93 -2.57
N SER A 13 5.13 8.78 -3.43
CA SER A 13 5.35 8.46 -4.84
C SER A 13 6.33 7.29 -4.99
N LEU A 14 7.42 7.29 -4.23
CA LEU A 14 8.41 6.21 -4.23
C LEU A 14 7.80 4.89 -3.74
N ALA A 15 6.97 4.93 -2.70
CA ALA A 15 6.27 3.75 -2.22
C ALA A 15 5.27 3.22 -3.25
N VAL A 16 4.52 4.11 -3.94
CA VAL A 16 3.62 3.70 -5.03
C VAL A 16 4.41 3.04 -6.16
N GLU A 17 5.51 3.66 -6.60
CA GLU A 17 6.36 3.13 -7.66
C GLU A 17 6.95 1.77 -7.30
N PHE A 18 7.47 1.63 -6.08
CA PHE A 18 7.99 0.37 -5.57
C PHE A 18 6.90 -0.70 -5.49
N LEU A 19 5.76 -0.41 -4.87
CA LEU A 19 4.67 -1.38 -4.68
C LEU A 19 4.03 -1.80 -6.00
N ASP A 20 3.90 -0.90 -6.96
CA ASP A 20 3.24 -1.13 -8.25
C ASP A 20 4.19 -1.47 -9.39
N ASN A 21 5.49 -1.66 -9.11
CA ASN A 21 6.52 -1.86 -10.12
C ASN A 21 6.19 -3.04 -11.05
N GLY A 22 5.94 -4.23 -10.50
CA GLY A 22 5.56 -5.41 -11.27
C GLY A 22 6.70 -6.01 -12.10
N GLY A 23 7.94 -6.01 -11.59
CA GLY A 23 9.13 -6.51 -12.30
C GLY A 23 9.27 -8.04 -12.36
N GLY A 24 8.39 -8.77 -11.65
CA GLY A 24 8.46 -10.23 -11.56
C GLY A 24 8.17 -10.93 -12.88
N VAL A 25 8.72 -12.13 -13.05
CA VAL A 25 8.54 -12.98 -14.24
C VAL A 25 7.93 -14.33 -13.87
N GLY A 26 7.28 -14.99 -14.84
CA GLY A 26 6.66 -16.30 -14.62
C GLY A 26 5.59 -16.26 -13.52
N ASP A 27 5.75 -17.08 -12.49
CA ASP A 27 4.81 -17.17 -11.36
C ASP A 27 4.77 -15.91 -10.47
N GLU A 28 5.74 -15.01 -10.63
CA GLU A 28 5.84 -13.75 -9.87
C GLU A 28 5.34 -12.55 -10.66
N ALA A 29 4.93 -12.74 -11.91
CA ALA A 29 4.45 -11.66 -12.77
C ALA A 29 3.18 -11.03 -12.20
N CYS A 30 3.15 -9.70 -12.20
CA CYS A 30 2.00 -8.92 -11.79
C CYS A 30 1.24 -8.40 -13.03
N ASP A 31 0.05 -8.95 -13.27
CA ASP A 31 -0.78 -8.60 -14.44
C ASP A 31 -1.61 -7.32 -14.25
N TYR A 32 -1.84 -6.90 -13.00
CA TYR A 32 -2.55 -5.67 -12.66
C TYR A 32 -1.64 -4.48 -12.31
N CYS A 33 -0.34 -4.71 -12.13
CA CYS A 33 0.63 -3.66 -11.84
C CYS A 33 0.82 -2.72 -13.04
N GLN A 34 0.97 -1.43 -12.78
CA GLN A 34 1.10 -0.39 -13.82
C GLN A 34 2.44 0.36 -13.77
N GLY A 35 3.38 -0.08 -12.94
CA GLY A 35 4.72 0.51 -12.83
C GLY A 35 5.64 0.14 -13.99
N GLN A 36 6.93 0.47 -13.82
CA GLN A 36 7.94 0.40 -14.88
C GLN A 36 8.35 -1.03 -15.26
N LYS A 37 7.98 -2.02 -14.44
CA LYS A 37 8.40 -3.43 -14.56
C LYS A 37 9.93 -3.58 -14.57
N ASP A 38 10.58 -2.81 -13.72
CA ASP A 38 12.02 -2.88 -13.54
C ASP A 38 12.37 -4.15 -12.73
N GLU A 39 13.09 -5.09 -13.33
CA GLU A 39 13.54 -6.34 -12.68
C GLU A 39 14.50 -6.07 -11.49
N SER A 40 15.04 -4.86 -11.36
CA SER A 40 15.88 -4.45 -10.22
C SER A 40 15.09 -3.90 -9.03
N SER A 41 13.78 -3.67 -9.21
CA SER A 41 12.82 -3.21 -8.18
C SER A 41 11.89 -4.36 -7.75
N SER A 42 10.72 -4.08 -7.17
CA SER A 42 9.86 -5.14 -6.61
C SER A 42 9.20 -6.00 -7.68
N ASP A 43 9.12 -7.31 -7.43
CA ASP A 43 8.50 -8.26 -8.35
C ASP A 43 6.99 -8.06 -8.46
N ASN A 44 6.33 -7.96 -7.30
CA ASN A 44 4.88 -7.76 -7.17
C ASN A 44 4.51 -7.28 -5.75
N PRO A 45 3.30 -6.71 -5.56
CA PRO A 45 2.86 -6.16 -4.27
C PRO A 45 2.74 -7.20 -3.15
N ASP A 46 2.55 -8.49 -3.47
CA ASP A 46 2.51 -9.53 -2.43
C ASP A 46 3.91 -9.78 -1.86
N LYS A 47 4.97 -9.67 -2.66
CA LYS A 47 6.35 -9.82 -2.17
C LYS A 47 6.99 -8.54 -1.67
N ALA A 48 6.46 -7.38 -2.08
CA ALA A 48 6.97 -6.08 -1.68
C ALA A 48 6.78 -5.85 -0.17
N ILE A 49 7.90 -5.75 0.56
CA ILE A 49 7.92 -5.43 2.00
C ILE A 49 8.64 -4.09 2.17
N ILE A 50 7.99 -3.16 2.86
CA ILE A 50 8.59 -1.89 3.25
C ILE A 50 9.01 -1.98 4.71
N SER A 51 10.31 -1.92 4.96
CA SER A 51 10.89 -1.94 6.30
C SER A 51 11.21 -0.52 6.75
N LEU A 52 10.53 -0.05 7.79
CA LEU A 52 10.78 1.23 8.41
C LEU A 52 11.81 1.06 9.54
N LYS A 53 12.95 1.73 9.41
CA LYS A 53 13.97 1.83 10.47
C LYS A 53 14.07 3.26 10.93
N ASN A 54 13.78 3.50 12.21
CA ASN A 54 13.86 4.83 12.81
C ASN A 54 15.14 4.95 13.64
N ASP A 55 15.83 6.08 13.51
CA ASP A 55 16.86 6.46 14.46
C ASP A 55 16.20 6.89 15.79
N ARG A 56 16.90 6.68 16.92
CA ARG A 56 16.45 7.11 18.25
C ARG A 56 16.24 8.61 18.37
N GLU A 57 16.91 9.40 17.54
CA GLU A 57 16.77 10.86 17.49
C GLU A 57 15.58 11.32 16.63
N THR A 58 14.91 10.39 15.93
CA THR A 58 13.75 10.72 15.08
C THR A 58 12.59 11.23 15.93
N SER A 59 12.13 12.45 15.65
CA SER A 59 10.97 12.99 16.35
C SER A 59 9.71 12.17 16.06
N TYR A 60 8.85 12.01 17.07
CA TYR A 60 7.57 11.31 16.90
C TYR A 60 6.70 11.90 15.78
N LYS A 61 6.78 13.22 15.56
CA LYS A 61 6.07 13.91 14.47
C LYS A 61 6.53 13.40 13.08
N VAL A 62 7.83 13.19 12.91
CA VAL A 62 8.40 12.66 11.65
C VAL A 62 7.98 11.21 11.46
N TYR A 63 8.04 10.39 12.51
CA TYR A 63 7.56 9.01 12.47
C TYR A 63 6.09 8.92 11.99
N ILE A 64 5.20 9.71 12.58
CA ILE A 64 3.79 9.74 12.16
C ILE A 64 3.62 10.25 10.73
N ALA A 65 4.40 11.25 10.31
CA ALA A 65 4.36 11.74 8.93
C ALA A 65 4.73 10.65 7.93
N VAL A 66 5.81 9.90 8.19
CA VAL A 66 6.24 8.77 7.36
C VAL A 66 5.15 7.71 7.27
N GLN A 67 4.58 7.29 8.40
CA GLN A 67 3.51 6.30 8.42
C GLN A 67 2.27 6.76 7.61
N ASN A 68 1.91 8.04 7.70
CA ASN A 68 0.79 8.60 6.95
C ASN A 68 1.04 8.54 5.43
N GLU A 69 2.24 8.88 4.97
CA GLU A 69 2.58 8.84 3.54
C GLU A 69 2.60 7.40 3.02
N LEU A 70 3.12 6.44 3.79
CA LEU A 70 3.08 5.02 3.43
C LEU A 70 1.64 4.49 3.33
N VAL A 71 0.79 4.82 4.31
CA VAL A 71 -0.63 4.45 4.27
C VAL A 71 -1.33 5.11 3.08
N ALA A 72 -0.99 6.36 2.76
CA ALA A 72 -1.54 7.06 1.60
C ALA A 72 -1.15 6.39 0.27
N ALA A 73 0.08 5.90 0.14
CA ALA A 73 0.53 5.15 -1.03
C ALA A 73 -0.30 3.87 -1.25
N TYR A 74 -0.54 3.08 -0.19
CA TYR A 74 -1.43 1.91 -0.29
C TYR A 74 -2.86 2.32 -0.67
N ASN A 75 -3.36 3.41 -0.11
CA ASN A 75 -4.71 3.89 -0.41
C ASN A 75 -4.84 4.32 -1.88
N ASP A 76 -3.82 4.91 -2.49
CA ASP A 76 -3.85 5.26 -3.92
C ASP A 76 -4.01 4.04 -4.81
N LEU A 77 -3.18 3.03 -4.58
CA LEU A 77 -3.20 1.78 -5.35
C LEU A 77 -4.52 1.03 -5.15
N ARG A 78 -4.98 0.93 -3.90
CA ARG A 78 -6.26 0.29 -3.59
C ARG A 78 -7.44 1.08 -4.15
N ASN A 79 -7.43 2.41 -4.10
CA ASN A 79 -8.47 3.25 -4.68
C ASN A 79 -8.57 3.02 -6.19
N ARG A 80 -7.43 3.02 -6.90
CA ARG A 80 -7.36 2.75 -8.34
C ARG A 80 -7.99 1.41 -8.68
N GLU A 81 -7.54 0.33 -8.05
CA GLU A 81 -8.05 -1.02 -8.37
C GLU A 81 -9.50 -1.21 -7.96
N PHE A 82 -9.93 -0.63 -6.84
CA PHE A 82 -11.32 -0.73 -6.41
C PHE A 82 -12.27 -0.08 -7.42
N ILE A 83 -11.94 1.12 -7.92
CA ILE A 83 -12.71 1.79 -8.97
C ILE A 83 -12.70 0.96 -10.25
N ARG A 84 -11.54 0.43 -10.66
CA ARG A 84 -11.41 -0.40 -11.87
C ARG A 84 -12.25 -1.67 -11.81
N LEU A 85 -12.26 -2.34 -10.66
CA LEU A 85 -12.99 -3.60 -10.46
C LEU A 85 -14.49 -3.40 -10.18
N ASN A 86 -14.88 -2.21 -9.71
CA ASN A 86 -16.26 -1.91 -9.30
C ASN A 86 -16.77 -0.58 -9.89
N PRO A 87 -16.77 -0.40 -11.22
CA PRO A 87 -17.03 0.90 -11.86
C PRO A 87 -18.43 1.47 -11.57
N ASN A 88 -19.40 0.61 -11.22
CA ASN A 88 -20.78 1.01 -10.96
C ASN A 88 -21.04 1.51 -9.52
N LEU A 89 -20.09 1.33 -8.60
CA LEU A 89 -20.28 1.76 -7.21
C LEU A 89 -20.10 3.27 -7.02
N GLY A 90 -19.33 3.93 -7.89
CA GLY A 90 -19.09 5.37 -7.82
C GLY A 90 -18.30 5.84 -6.60
N ILE A 91 -17.67 4.93 -5.86
CA ILE A 91 -16.84 5.21 -4.68
C ILE A 91 -15.50 4.49 -4.79
N ASN A 92 -14.47 5.04 -4.13
CA ASN A 92 -13.15 4.42 -4.04
C ASN A 92 -13.04 3.44 -2.86
N TYR A 93 -11.87 2.80 -2.74
CA TYR A 93 -11.62 1.81 -1.69
C TYR A 93 -11.76 2.42 -0.28
N VAL A 94 -11.20 3.62 -0.05
CA VAL A 94 -11.24 4.27 1.27
C VAL A 94 -12.68 4.60 1.68
N GLU A 95 -13.48 5.11 0.75
CA GLU A 95 -14.90 5.40 0.95
C GLU A 95 -15.71 4.13 1.20
N ALA A 96 -15.46 3.07 0.42
CA ALA A 96 -16.08 1.76 0.59
C ALA A 96 -15.74 1.13 1.94
N GLN A 97 -14.46 1.20 2.35
CA GLN A 97 -13.99 0.71 3.64
C GLN A 97 -14.65 1.50 4.78
N LYS A 98 -14.70 2.84 4.67
CA LYS A 98 -15.40 3.69 5.64
C LYS A 98 -16.88 3.37 5.73
N LYS A 99 -17.57 3.12 4.61
CA LYS A 99 -18.97 2.70 4.61
C LYS A 99 -19.11 1.33 5.30
N TYR A 100 -18.25 0.37 4.97
CA TYR A 100 -18.26 -0.95 5.60
C TYR A 100 -18.04 -0.91 7.12
N ASP A 101 -17.11 -0.06 7.59
CA ASP A 101 -16.77 0.06 9.02
C ASP A 101 -17.79 0.91 9.81
N ASP A 102 -18.66 1.68 9.15
CA ASP A 102 -19.69 2.47 9.82
C ASP A 102 -20.74 1.53 10.46
N PRO A 103 -20.95 1.56 11.78
CA PRO A 103 -21.92 0.70 12.46
C PRO A 103 -23.37 0.90 12.00
N ARG A 104 -23.66 1.98 11.27
CA ARG A 104 -25.00 2.31 10.75
C ARG A 104 -25.25 1.74 9.35
N THR A 105 -24.24 1.19 8.70
CA THR A 105 -24.38 0.58 7.37
C THR A 105 -25.23 -0.70 7.46
N SER A 106 -26.10 -0.91 6.46
CA SER A 106 -26.97 -2.07 6.43
C SER A 106 -26.18 -3.38 6.32
N LEU A 107 -26.74 -4.49 6.81
CA LEU A 107 -26.10 -5.80 6.68
C LEU A 107 -25.89 -6.18 5.21
N ASP A 108 -26.89 -5.91 4.36
CA ASP A 108 -26.80 -6.17 2.92
C ASP A 108 -25.64 -5.40 2.26
N ASP A 109 -25.49 -4.11 2.59
CA ASP A 109 -24.36 -3.31 2.11
C ASP A 109 -23.01 -3.86 2.62
N GLN A 110 -22.94 -4.31 3.88
CA GLN A 110 -21.73 -4.89 4.45
C GLN A 110 -21.35 -6.20 3.75
N GLU A 111 -22.33 -7.07 3.50
CA GLU A 111 -22.14 -8.33 2.77
C GLU A 111 -21.72 -8.10 1.32
N GLU A 112 -22.23 -7.05 0.66
CA GLU A 112 -21.80 -6.69 -0.69
C GLU A 112 -20.37 -6.13 -0.73
N LEU A 113 -20.02 -5.26 0.21
CA LEU A 113 -18.72 -4.58 0.22
C LEU A 113 -17.57 -5.50 0.66
N LYS A 114 -17.82 -6.43 1.59
CA LYS A 114 -16.80 -7.31 2.16
C LYS A 114 -15.96 -8.06 1.11
N PRO A 115 -16.52 -8.80 0.13
CA PRO A 115 -15.71 -9.49 -0.87
C PRO A 115 -14.94 -8.51 -1.77
N LYS A 116 -15.54 -7.37 -2.14
CA LYS A 116 -14.92 -6.35 -3.00
C LYS A 116 -13.70 -5.72 -2.33
N LEU A 117 -13.83 -5.36 -1.05
CA LEU A 117 -12.72 -4.86 -0.23
C LEU A 117 -11.63 -5.92 -0.05
N SER A 118 -12.03 -7.18 0.14
CA SER A 118 -11.09 -8.29 0.35
C SER A 118 -10.22 -8.56 -0.87
N VAL A 119 -10.80 -8.53 -2.08
CA VAL A 119 -10.03 -8.68 -3.34
C VAL A 119 -8.93 -7.62 -3.43
N VAL A 120 -9.28 -6.35 -3.23
CA VAL A 120 -8.31 -5.25 -3.34
C VAL A 120 -7.26 -5.28 -2.22
N LYS A 121 -7.63 -5.70 -1.01
CA LYS A 121 -6.68 -5.95 0.09
C LYS A 121 -5.66 -7.03 -0.25
N LEU A 122 -6.08 -8.08 -0.94
CA LEU A 122 -5.20 -9.17 -1.37
C LEU A 122 -4.31 -8.76 -2.54
N MET A 123 -4.76 -7.86 -3.41
CA MET A 123 -3.93 -7.31 -4.48
C MET A 123 -2.81 -6.42 -3.92
N TYR A 124 -3.10 -5.53 -2.98
CA TYR A 124 -2.08 -4.70 -2.32
C TYR A 124 -2.07 -4.95 -0.82
N PRO A 125 -1.47 -6.05 -0.34
CA PRO A 125 -1.37 -6.34 1.08
C PRO A 125 -0.43 -5.32 1.74
N GLN A 126 -0.85 -4.76 2.87
CA GLN A 126 -0.04 -3.75 3.57
C GLN A 126 1.03 -4.44 4.43
N LYS A 127 2.21 -4.67 3.85
CA LYS A 127 3.34 -5.36 4.49
C LYS A 127 4.38 -4.34 4.96
N LEU A 128 4.04 -3.63 6.05
CA LEU A 128 4.96 -2.74 6.74
C LEU A 128 5.63 -3.48 7.90
N SER A 129 6.95 -3.50 7.93
CA SER A 129 7.73 -4.05 9.03
C SER A 129 8.47 -2.93 9.76
N GLU A 130 8.40 -2.91 11.08
CA GLU A 130 9.25 -2.04 11.89
C GLU A 130 10.51 -2.81 12.28
N ALA A 131 11.66 -2.32 11.82
CA ALA A 131 12.93 -2.87 12.24
C ALA A 131 13.35 -2.21 13.56
N GLU A 132 13.52 -3.01 14.62
CA GLU A 132 14.12 -2.51 15.86
C GLU A 132 15.54 -2.00 15.59
N SER A 133 15.89 -0.85 16.18
CA SER A 133 17.25 -0.31 16.08
C SER A 133 18.24 -1.32 16.68
N SER A 134 19.07 -1.97 15.85
CA SER A 134 20.20 -2.76 16.33
C SER A 134 21.14 -1.85 17.11
N LYS A 135 21.31 -2.09 18.41
CA LYS A 135 22.37 -1.45 19.20
C LYS A 135 23.70 -1.75 18.52
N SER A 136 24.35 -0.73 17.96
CA SER A 136 25.80 -0.76 17.82
C SER A 136 26.37 -0.69 19.24
N SER A 137 26.82 -1.83 19.75
CA SER A 137 27.65 -1.92 20.95
C SER A 137 29.07 -1.45 20.66
#